data_AF-A0A1G2UWR2-F1
#
_entry.id   AF-A0A1G2UWR2-F1
#
_cell.length_a   1.000
_cell.length_b   1.000
_cell.length_c   1.000
_cell.angle_alpha   90.00
_cell.angle_beta   90.00
_cell.angle_gamma   90.00
#
_symmetry.space_group_name_H-M   'P 1'
#
loop_
_entity.id
_entity.type
_entity.pdbx_description
1 polymer ?
#
loop_
_entity_poly.entity_id
_entity_poly.type
_entity_poly.pdbx_seq_one_letter_code
_entity_poly.pdbx_strand_id
1 'polypeptide(L)'
;MRSLDENLKNLDIKKLFKHPRSKMLDEFHKRINAERKAADMKEFPMSAIGVKTSHLSVEDLAYLLKRCSQSANFSRCFFGSLKIK
;
A
#
# COMPACT_ATOMS: atom_id res chain seq x y z
N MET A 1 -12.32 17.14 -27.26
CA MET A 1 -11.71 16.32 -26.17
C MET A 1 -12.39 16.70 -24.86
N ARG A 2 -12.91 15.74 -24.08
CA ARG A 2 -13.46 16.04 -22.75
C ARG A 2 -12.32 16.40 -21.80
N SER A 3 -12.52 17.35 -20.90
CA SER A 3 -11.49 17.77 -19.94
C SER A 3 -11.16 16.61 -18.98
N LEU A 4 -9.91 16.58 -18.49
CA LEU A 4 -9.48 15.62 -17.46
C LEU A 4 -10.42 15.65 -16.23
N ASP A 5 -10.93 16.83 -15.89
CA ASP A 5 -11.90 17.08 -14.83
C ASP A 5 -13.23 16.33 -15.01
N GLU A 6 -13.74 16.25 -16.26
CA GLU A 6 -14.98 15.53 -16.55
C GLU A 6 -14.83 14.00 -16.49
N ASN A 7 -13.62 13.48 -16.76
CA ASN A 7 -13.32 12.06 -16.58
C ASN A 7 -13.14 11.70 -15.09
N LEU A 8 -12.57 12.61 -14.29
CA LEU A 8 -12.39 12.43 -12.84
C LEU A 8 -13.71 12.45 -12.07
N LYS A 9 -14.69 13.27 -12.47
CA LYS A 9 -16.01 13.37 -11.80
C LYS A 9 -16.89 12.12 -11.97
N ASN A 10 -16.61 11.30 -12.99
CA ASN A 10 -17.37 10.07 -13.29
C ASN A 10 -16.67 8.77 -12.85
N LEU A 11 -15.45 8.85 -12.30
CA LEU A 11 -14.83 7.71 -11.63
C LEU A 11 -15.55 7.51 -10.31
N ASP A 12 -16.54 6.62 -10.34
CA ASP A 12 -17.31 6.09 -9.22
C ASP A 12 -16.38 5.82 -8.02
N ILE A 13 -16.17 6.84 -7.16
CA ILE A 13 -15.15 6.85 -6.11
C ILE A 13 -15.37 5.65 -5.17
N LYS A 14 -16.63 5.22 -5.04
CA LYS A 14 -17.04 4.01 -4.31
C LYS A 14 -16.50 2.71 -4.91
N LYS A 15 -16.32 2.62 -6.23
CA LYS A 15 -15.66 1.48 -6.89
C LYS A 15 -14.14 1.47 -6.65
N LEU A 16 -13.49 2.63 -6.56
CA LEU A 16 -12.06 2.72 -6.21
C LEU A 16 -11.76 2.13 -4.81
N PHE A 17 -12.67 2.31 -3.85
CA PHE A 17 -12.57 1.70 -2.52
C PHE A 17 -12.74 0.16 -2.54
N LYS A 18 -13.42 -0.38 -3.55
CA LYS A 18 -13.57 -1.83 -3.75
C LYS A 18 -12.39 -2.47 -4.47
N HIS A 19 -11.44 -1.68 -4.96
CA HIS A 19 -10.32 -2.21 -5.72
C HIS A 19 -9.39 -3.04 -4.79
N PRO A 20 -9.03 -4.29 -5.15
CA PRO A 20 -8.20 -5.16 -4.31
C PRO A 20 -6.89 -4.50 -3.89
N ARG A 21 -6.28 -3.72 -4.80
CA ARG A 21 -5.07 -2.93 -4.53
C ARG A 21 -5.25 -1.97 -3.36
N SER A 22 -6.34 -1.19 -3.34
CA SER A 22 -6.60 -0.19 -2.30
C SER A 22 -6.68 -0.84 -0.91
N LYS A 23 -7.35 -1.99 -0.82
CA LYS A 23 -7.45 -2.78 0.42
C LYS A 23 -6.09 -3.29 0.90
N MET A 24 -5.24 -3.75 -0.01
CA MET A 24 -3.89 -4.20 0.35
C MET A 24 -2.99 -3.05 0.80
N LEU A 25 -3.03 -1.91 0.11
CA LEU A 25 -2.28 -0.72 0.52
C LEU A 25 -2.68 -0.25 1.92
N ASP A 26 -3.98 -0.29 2.25
CA ASP A 26 -4.50 0.04 3.57
C ASP A 26 -3.98 -0.92 4.65
N GLU A 27 -3.92 -2.23 4.35
CA GLU A 27 -3.36 -3.23 5.25
C GLU A 27 -1.86 -3.01 5.49
N PHE A 28 -1.07 -2.73 4.43
CA PHE A 28 0.34 -2.37 4.56
C PHE A 28 0.50 -1.14 5.46
N HIS A 29 -0.31 -0.11 5.25
CA HIS A 29 -0.29 1.13 6.03
C HIS A 29 -0.56 0.88 7.51
N LYS A 30 -1.63 0.17 7.82
CA LYS A 30 -2.01 -0.16 9.19
C LYS A 30 -0.93 -0.93 9.93
N ARG A 31 -0.35 -1.97 9.31
CA ARG A 31 0.67 -2.80 9.96
C ARG A 31 1.98 -2.07 10.17
N ILE A 32 2.46 -1.33 9.16
CA ILE A 32 3.68 -0.53 9.29
C ILE A 32 3.51 0.51 10.39
N ASN A 33 2.37 1.21 10.42
CA ASN A 33 2.15 2.26 11.41
C ASN A 33 1.86 1.74 12.82
N ALA A 34 1.31 0.52 12.96
CA ALA A 34 1.23 -0.15 14.26
C ALA A 34 2.62 -0.39 14.86
N GLU A 35 3.56 -0.89 14.07
CA GLU A 35 4.95 -1.10 14.51
C GLU A 35 5.67 0.21 14.80
N ARG A 36 5.48 1.24 13.95
CA ARG A 36 6.07 2.56 14.16
C ARG A 36 5.53 3.23 15.41
N LYS A 37 4.23 3.13 15.68
CA LYS A 37 3.63 3.64 16.91
C LYS A 37 4.18 2.94 18.15
N ALA A 38 4.35 1.61 18.09
CA ALA A 38 4.96 0.86 19.19
C ALA A 38 6.44 1.26 19.43
N ALA A 39 7.13 1.73 18.40
CA ALA A 39 8.50 2.22 18.46
C ALA A 39 8.62 3.75 18.66
N ASP A 40 7.53 4.45 18.97
CA ASP A 40 7.46 5.93 19.11
C ASP A 40 8.02 6.70 17.90
N MET A 41 7.78 6.18 16.71
CA MET A 41 8.21 6.77 15.44
C MET A 41 7.05 7.49 14.75
N LYS A 42 7.37 8.58 14.04
CA LYS A 42 6.40 9.31 13.19
C LYS A 42 5.69 8.39 12.21
N GLU A 43 4.39 8.60 11.99
CA GLU A 43 3.59 7.86 11.03
C GLU A 43 4.19 7.86 9.61
N PHE A 44 4.11 6.71 8.95
CA PHE A 44 4.51 6.53 7.57
C PHE A 44 3.32 6.79 6.64
N PRO A 45 3.41 7.74 5.69
CA PRO A 45 2.27 8.15 4.91
C PRO A 45 1.84 7.10 3.88
N MET A 46 0.53 6.97 3.68
CA MET A 46 -0.08 6.08 2.68
C MET A 46 0.46 6.30 1.26
N SER A 47 0.72 7.56 0.88
CA SER A 47 1.29 7.91 -0.42
C SER A 47 2.65 7.25 -0.65
N ALA A 48 3.49 7.16 0.39
CA ALA A 48 4.80 6.53 0.28
C ALA A 48 4.70 5.01 0.07
N ILE A 49 3.69 4.35 0.65
CA ILE A 49 3.42 2.93 0.39
C ILE A 49 2.98 2.74 -1.06
N GLY A 50 2.07 3.61 -1.54
CA GLY A 50 1.61 3.60 -2.93
C GLY A 50 2.76 3.75 -3.93
N VAL A 51 3.67 4.70 -3.70
CA VAL A 51 4.86 4.92 -4.53
C VAL A 51 5.81 3.71 -4.48
N LYS A 52 6.09 3.18 -3.29
CA LYS A 52 7.02 2.05 -3.13
C LYS A 52 6.52 0.75 -3.77
N THR A 53 5.21 0.61 -3.97
CA THR A 53 4.60 -0.59 -4.52
C THR A 53 4.00 -0.39 -5.91
N SER A 54 4.15 0.81 -6.50
CA SER A 54 3.49 1.21 -7.76
C SER A 54 3.83 0.28 -8.92
N HIS A 55 5.03 -0.29 -8.91
CA HIS A 55 5.55 -1.21 -9.93
C HIS A 55 5.08 -2.66 -9.76
N LEU A 56 4.44 -3.01 -8.64
CA LEU A 56 3.98 -4.38 -8.37
C LEU A 56 2.57 -4.62 -8.93
N SER A 57 2.36 -5.81 -9.47
CA SER A 57 1.03 -6.32 -9.83
C SER A 57 0.16 -6.55 -8.58
N VAL A 58 -1.13 -6.81 -8.78
CA VAL A 58 -2.05 -7.10 -7.67
C VAL A 58 -1.70 -8.44 -7.02
N GLU A 59 -1.28 -9.41 -7.82
CA GLU A 59 -0.83 -10.73 -7.38
C GLU A 59 0.46 -10.62 -6.55
N ASP A 60 1.44 -9.83 -7.02
CA ASP A 60 2.70 -9.61 -6.31
C ASP A 60 2.49 -8.88 -4.98
N LEU A 61 1.55 -7.91 -4.96
CA LEU A 61 1.12 -7.26 -3.72
C LEU A 61 0.52 -8.26 -2.73
N ALA A 62 -0.33 -9.17 -3.20
CA ALA A 62 -0.95 -10.18 -2.35
C ALA A 62 0.10 -11.16 -1.79
N TYR A 63 1.06 -11.56 -2.64
CA TYR A 63 2.19 -12.40 -2.23
C TYR A 63 3.06 -11.69 -1.19
N LEU A 64 3.44 -10.43 -1.44
CA LEU A 64 4.23 -9.63 -0.52
C LEU A 64 3.51 -9.47 0.82
N LEU A 65 2.21 -9.17 0.80
CA LEU A 65 1.41 -9.02 2.02
C LEU A 65 1.42 -10.31 2.83
N LYS A 66 1.12 -11.45 2.19
CA LYS A 66 1.15 -12.77 2.84
C LYS A 66 2.53 -13.07 3.45
N ARG A 67 3.60 -12.82 2.70
CA ARG A 67 4.99 -13.04 3.15
C ARG A 67 5.32 -12.18 4.36
N CYS A 68 4.99 -10.88 4.32
CA CYS A 68 5.24 -9.96 5.42
C CYS A 68 4.38 -10.30 6.65
N SER A 69 3.13 -10.75 6.47
CA SER A 69 2.26 -11.17 7.57
C SER A 69 2.76 -12.40 8.33
N GLN A 70 3.58 -13.24 7.71
CA GLN A 70 4.21 -14.39 8.33
C GLN A 70 5.57 -14.05 8.97
N SER A 71 6.07 -12.84 8.77
CA SER A 71 7.33 -12.38 9.34
C SER A 71 7.13 -11.84 10.75
N ALA A 72 8.13 -12.03 11.63
CA ALA A 72 8.13 -11.46 12.97
C ALA A 72 8.20 -9.91 12.98
N ASN A 73 8.68 -9.30 11.89
CA ASN A 73 8.71 -7.84 11.74
C ASN A 73 8.24 -7.46 10.33
N PHE A 74 7.03 -6.91 10.27
CA PHE A 74 6.33 -6.62 9.03
C PHE A 74 7.04 -5.53 8.24
N SER A 75 7.39 -4.41 8.88
CA SER A 75 8.06 -3.28 8.22
C SER A 75 9.42 -3.69 7.65
N ARG A 76 10.22 -4.43 8.41
CA ARG A 76 11.52 -4.92 7.95
C ARG A 76 11.37 -5.85 6.74
N CYS A 77 10.38 -6.74 6.76
CA CYS A 77 10.10 -7.62 5.63
C CYS A 77 9.65 -6.83 4.39
N PHE A 78 8.74 -5.87 4.58
CA PHE A 78 8.20 -5.01 3.51
C PHE A 78 9.31 -4.20 2.83
N PHE A 79 10.04 -3.38 3.60
CA PHE A 79 11.09 -2.54 3.03
C PHE A 79 12.26 -3.36 2.51
N GLY A 80 12.59 -4.49 3.15
CA GLY A 80 13.64 -5.40 2.69
C GLY A 80 13.32 -6.07 1.36
N SER A 81 12.07 -6.47 1.14
CA SER A 81 11.64 -7.13 -0.10
C SER A 81 11.58 -6.18 -1.29
N LEU A 82 11.44 -4.88 -1.03
CA LEU A 82 11.39 -3.83 -2.06
C LEU A 82 12.76 -3.19 -2.35
N LYS A 83 13.84 -3.65 -1.70
CA LYS A 83 15.18 -3.16 -2.01
C LYS A 83 15.66 -3.77 -3.33
N ILE A 84 15.95 -2.91 -4.29
CA ILE A 84 16.76 -3.27 -5.46
C ILE A 84 18.21 -3.43 -4.99
N LYS A 85 18.85 -4.52 -5.40
CA LYS A 85 20.29 -4.75 -5.17
C LYS A 85 21.13 -4.03 -6.21
#